data_AF-A0A174ZU82-F1
#
_entry.id   AF-A0A174ZU82-F1
#
_cell.length_a   1.000
_cell.length_b   1.000
_cell.length_c   1.000
_cell.angle_alpha   90.00
_cell.angle_beta   90.00
_cell.angle_gamma   90.00
#
_symmetry.space_group_name_H-M   'P 1'
#
loop_
_entity.id
_entity.type
_entity.pdbx_description
1 polymer ?
#
loop_
_entity_poly.entity_id
_entity_poly.type
_entity_poly.pdbx_seq_one_letter_code
_entity_poly.pdbx_strand_id
1 'polypeptide(L)'
;MKKWEKYYISITGVIFIITCIISIIFLRNVSHLSEVTVVIIKMILCLILLLIEVAMVVYFSILGIITMKRGMHNIKKCDDELFTKIDQYKKCWGEDNNYYIKQIEIINLLYKKDGKVDELVKNKEIERLYARADFLFVQNSLYDNLTTCFSSLVISVIASFVCQMMQCKRVILMFVWMITILICFFGIVLSRYAKKGHDGSYRYYIDEYERKLLMDKIRDLENELIITDQDEQILETKQVVINKLIEIRQKKKLKKQKEKLETDIKQVGQLNLCMGDYTTYYIQKINIKGVSGCLVYDLEKGKENNYMGELNLINEDYSILYQILNRYDLISYYEREK
;
A
#
# COMPACT_ATOMS: atom_id res chain seq x y z
N MET A 1 -10.40 -3.51 -2.00
CA MET A 1 -11.21 -4.72 -1.76
C MET A 1 -11.39 -5.49 -3.05
N LYS A 2 -11.16 -6.81 -3.00
CA LYS A 2 -11.49 -7.70 -4.11
C LYS A 2 -13.00 -7.68 -4.35
N LYS A 3 -13.44 -7.96 -5.59
CA LYS A 3 -14.88 -7.94 -5.94
C LYS A 3 -15.71 -8.81 -4.98
N TRP A 4 -15.22 -9.99 -4.62
CA TRP A 4 -15.92 -10.91 -3.72
C TRP A 4 -16.06 -10.37 -2.29
N GLU A 5 -15.05 -9.70 -1.73
CA GLU A 5 -15.14 -9.06 -0.40
C GLU A 5 -16.27 -8.01 -0.37
N LYS A 6 -16.36 -7.19 -1.42
CA LYS A 6 -17.41 -6.16 -1.54
C LYS A 6 -18.80 -6.79 -1.60
N TYR A 7 -18.99 -7.84 -2.40
CA TYR A 7 -20.28 -8.53 -2.48
C TYR A 7 -20.63 -9.22 -1.16
N TYR A 8 -19.67 -9.87 -0.52
CA TYR A 8 -19.87 -10.54 0.75
C TYR A 8 -20.35 -9.57 1.84
N ILE A 9 -19.62 -8.47 2.07
CA ILE A 9 -19.98 -7.43 3.05
C ILE A 9 -21.35 -6.82 2.72
N SER A 10 -21.60 -6.54 1.44
CA SER A 10 -22.88 -5.96 1.01
C SER A 10 -24.06 -6.89 1.29
N ILE A 11 -23.92 -8.19 1.01
CA ILE A 11 -25.00 -9.18 1.21
C ILE A 11 -25.25 -9.41 2.70
N THR A 12 -24.20 -9.63 3.50
CA THR A 12 -24.36 -9.80 4.96
C THR A 12 -24.94 -8.55 5.62
N GLY A 13 -24.51 -7.36 5.20
CA GLY A 13 -25.07 -6.10 5.68
C GLY A 13 -26.56 -5.93 5.35
N VAL A 14 -26.98 -6.26 4.13
CA VAL A 14 -28.41 -6.21 3.74
C VAL A 14 -29.24 -7.20 4.55
N ILE A 15 -28.76 -8.44 4.72
CA ILE A 15 -29.45 -9.45 5.53
C ILE A 15 -29.63 -8.95 6.96
N PHE A 16 -28.57 -8.41 7.58
CA PHE A 16 -28.62 -7.86 8.94
C PHE A 16 -29.66 -6.74 9.08
N ILE A 17 -29.68 -5.79 8.14
CA ILE A 17 -30.66 -4.69 8.14
C ILE A 17 -32.09 -5.23 8.05
N ILE A 18 -32.34 -6.19 7.15
CA ILE A 18 -33.66 -6.82 7.00
C ILE A 18 -34.05 -7.53 8.30
N THR A 19 -33.14 -8.27 8.94
CA THR A 19 -33.38 -8.94 10.22
C THR A 19 -33.73 -7.94 11.33
N CYS A 20 -33.04 -6.79 11.39
CA CYS A 20 -33.37 -5.72 12.35
C CYS A 20 -34.78 -5.15 12.10
N ILE A 21 -35.14 -4.87 10.86
CA ILE A 21 -36.48 -4.36 10.49
C ILE A 21 -37.57 -5.37 10.89
N ILE A 22 -37.38 -6.65 10.55
CA ILE A 22 -38.31 -7.73 10.92
C ILE A 22 -38.44 -7.83 12.44
N SER A 23 -37.33 -7.73 13.18
CA SER A 23 -37.33 -7.78 14.64
C SER A 23 -38.12 -6.64 15.27
N ILE A 24 -38.01 -5.41 14.73
CA ILE A 24 -38.76 -4.24 15.19
C ILE A 24 -40.26 -4.42 14.91
N ILE A 25 -40.63 -4.87 13.71
CA ILE A 25 -42.03 -5.12 13.33
C ILE A 25 -42.64 -6.21 14.23
N PHE A 26 -41.89 -7.28 14.48
CA PHE A 26 -42.30 -8.36 15.37
C PHE A 26 -42.53 -7.87 16.81
N LEU A 27 -41.61 -7.06 17.35
CA LEU A 27 -41.74 -6.49 18.69
C LEU A 27 -43.04 -5.67 18.85
N ARG A 28 -43.41 -4.91 17.81
CA ARG A 28 -44.61 -4.05 17.81
C ARG A 28 -45.92 -4.83 17.73
N ASN A 29 -45.90 -6.01 17.10
CA ASN A 29 -47.10 -6.83 16.83
C ASN A 29 -47.21 -8.06 17.73
N VAL A 30 -46.30 -8.23 18.71
CA VAL A 30 -46.19 -9.45 19.52
C VAL A 30 -47.47 -9.77 20.31
N SER A 31 -48.23 -8.73 20.70
CA SER A 31 -49.49 -8.85 21.44
C SER A 31 -50.66 -9.39 20.60
N HIS A 32 -50.53 -9.39 19.27
CA HIS A 32 -51.56 -9.88 18.34
C HIS A 32 -51.28 -11.31 17.82
N LEU A 33 -50.19 -11.94 18.27
CA LEU A 33 -49.76 -13.27 17.83
C LEU A 33 -50.04 -14.32 18.92
N SER A 34 -50.29 -15.56 18.50
CA SER A 34 -50.41 -16.67 19.44
C SER A 34 -49.05 -16.98 20.08
N GLU A 35 -49.07 -17.48 21.32
CA GLU A 35 -47.87 -17.78 22.10
C GLU A 35 -46.92 -18.75 21.36
N VAL A 36 -47.48 -19.79 20.74
CA VAL A 36 -46.73 -20.75 19.90
C VAL A 36 -46.02 -20.06 18.74
N THR A 37 -46.70 -19.13 18.05
CA THR A 37 -46.15 -18.38 16.91
C THR A 37 -45.02 -17.45 17.36
N VAL A 38 -45.16 -16.80 18.50
CA VAL A 38 -44.13 -15.92 19.09
C VAL A 38 -42.85 -16.70 19.40
N VAL A 39 -42.97 -17.91 19.96
CA VAL A 39 -41.82 -18.78 20.26
C VAL A 39 -41.09 -19.19 18.97
N ILE A 40 -41.83 -19.61 17.95
CA ILE A 40 -41.24 -20.03 16.65
C ILE A 40 -40.49 -18.86 16.00
N ILE A 41 -41.09 -17.66 15.93
CA ILE A 41 -40.46 -16.49 15.30
C ILE A 41 -39.20 -16.07 16.05
N LYS A 42 -39.22 -16.06 17.40
CA LYS A 42 -38.02 -15.78 18.21
C LYS A 42 -36.90 -16.76 17.91
N MET A 43 -37.20 -18.05 17.81
CA MET A 43 -36.20 -19.07 17.50
C MET A 43 -35.58 -18.84 16.12
N ILE A 44 -36.40 -18.53 15.11
CA ILE A 44 -35.93 -18.22 13.75
C ILE A 44 -35.01 -16.98 13.75
N LEU A 45 -35.40 -15.90 14.43
CA LEU A 45 -34.59 -14.68 14.52
C LEU A 45 -33.23 -14.95 15.21
N CYS A 46 -33.23 -15.71 16.30
CA CYS A 46 -31.99 -16.11 16.98
C CYS A 46 -31.09 -16.95 16.07
N LEU A 47 -31.64 -17.90 15.31
CA LEU A 47 -30.87 -18.70 14.35
C LEU A 47 -30.27 -17.85 13.23
N ILE A 48 -31.01 -16.87 12.70
CA ILE A 48 -30.51 -15.94 11.69
C ILE A 48 -29.35 -15.10 12.25
N LEU A 49 -29.48 -14.56 13.47
CA LEU A 49 -28.41 -13.80 14.11
C LEU A 49 -27.15 -14.65 14.35
N LEU A 50 -27.32 -15.89 14.82
CA LEU A 50 -26.22 -16.83 15.02
C LEU A 50 -25.51 -17.15 13.69
N LEU A 51 -26.26 -17.35 12.61
CA LEU A 51 -25.69 -17.55 11.27
C LEU A 51 -24.88 -16.34 10.78
N ILE A 52 -25.37 -15.11 11.03
CA ILE A 52 -24.65 -13.88 10.70
C ILE A 52 -23.34 -13.80 11.50
N GLU A 53 -23.38 -14.09 12.78
CA GLU A 53 -22.20 -14.07 13.65
C GLU A 53 -21.15 -15.10 13.20
N VAL A 54 -21.56 -16.34 12.94
CA VAL A 54 -20.68 -17.39 12.40
C VAL A 54 -20.10 -16.96 11.05
N ALA A 55 -20.92 -16.40 10.16
CA ALA A 55 -20.46 -15.91 8.86
C ALA A 55 -19.37 -14.83 9.03
N MET A 56 -19.60 -13.86 9.92
CA MET A 56 -18.62 -12.80 10.23
C MET A 56 -17.31 -13.37 10.78
N VAL A 57 -17.38 -14.34 11.71
CA VAL A 57 -16.18 -15.01 12.25
C VAL A 57 -15.40 -15.71 11.14
N VAL A 58 -16.08 -16.43 10.24
CA VAL A 58 -15.43 -17.10 9.11
C VAL A 58 -14.77 -16.08 8.18
N TYR A 59 -15.45 -14.98 7.86
CA TYR A 59 -14.92 -13.91 7.02
C TYR A 59 -13.66 -13.29 7.62
N PHE A 60 -13.69 -12.90 8.89
CA PHE A 60 -12.52 -12.36 9.58
C PHE A 60 -11.38 -13.37 9.68
N SER A 61 -11.70 -14.65 9.88
CA SER A 61 -10.69 -15.72 9.90
C SER A 61 -9.98 -15.85 8.55
N ILE A 62 -10.73 -15.84 7.44
CA ILE A 62 -10.16 -15.90 6.08
C ILE A 62 -9.31 -14.67 5.80
N LEU A 63 -9.81 -13.46 6.09
CA LEU A 63 -9.05 -12.22 5.93
C LEU A 63 -7.79 -12.22 6.79
N GLY A 64 -7.89 -12.70 8.03
CA GLY A 64 -6.78 -12.86 8.95
C GLY A 64 -5.70 -13.76 8.36
N ILE A 65 -6.06 -14.94 7.86
CA ILE A 65 -5.12 -15.88 7.22
C ILE A 65 -4.46 -15.27 5.98
N ILE A 66 -5.22 -14.62 5.11
CA ILE A 66 -4.68 -13.97 3.90
C ILE A 66 -3.68 -12.87 4.28
N THR A 67 -4.06 -12.03 5.24
CA THR A 67 -3.24 -10.90 5.70
C THR A 67 -1.98 -11.40 6.41
N MET A 68 -2.10 -12.41 7.27
CA MET A 68 -0.96 -13.05 7.94
C MET A 68 -0.02 -13.70 6.92
N LYS A 69 -0.54 -14.41 5.91
CA LYS A 69 0.28 -15.02 4.85
C LYS A 69 1.07 -13.95 4.09
N ARG A 70 0.41 -12.83 3.74
CA ARG A 70 1.06 -11.70 3.06
C ARG A 70 2.09 -11.02 3.96
N GLY A 71 1.75 -10.75 5.22
CA GLY A 71 2.67 -10.19 6.20
C GLY A 71 3.90 -11.07 6.39
N MET A 72 3.71 -12.38 6.60
CA MET A 72 4.79 -13.36 6.73
C MET A 72 5.69 -13.41 5.50
N HIS A 73 5.14 -13.25 4.30
CA HIS A 73 5.91 -13.18 3.07
C HIS A 73 6.77 -11.91 3.01
N ASN A 74 6.16 -10.74 3.23
CA ASN A 74 6.86 -9.45 3.22
C ASN A 74 7.96 -9.36 4.29
N ILE A 75 7.75 -10.01 5.43
CA ILE A 75 8.75 -10.14 6.51
C ILE A 75 9.97 -10.95 6.07
N LYS A 76 9.76 -11.97 5.23
CA LYS A 76 10.78 -12.95 4.87
C LYS A 76 11.49 -12.62 3.57
N LYS A 77 10.87 -11.84 2.69
CA LYS A 77 11.35 -11.59 1.33
C LYS A 77 11.08 -10.15 0.90
N CYS A 78 12.09 -9.56 0.28
CA CYS A 78 12.02 -8.26 -0.38
C CYS A 78 11.42 -8.33 -1.80
N ASP A 79 11.36 -9.52 -2.41
CA ASP A 79 10.89 -9.77 -3.79
C ASP A 79 11.64 -8.99 -4.88
N ASP A 80 12.89 -8.61 -4.62
CA ASP A 80 13.79 -8.02 -5.60
C ASP A 80 14.93 -8.97 -5.95
N GLU A 81 15.25 -9.13 -7.24
CA GLU A 81 16.25 -10.10 -7.69
C GLU A 81 17.66 -9.80 -7.14
N LEU A 82 18.04 -8.52 -7.08
CA LEU A 82 19.34 -8.09 -6.56
C LEU A 82 19.44 -8.43 -5.07
N PHE A 83 18.46 -7.98 -4.30
CA PHE A 83 18.48 -8.13 -2.84
C PHE A 83 18.23 -9.58 -2.41
N THR A 84 17.51 -10.36 -3.22
CA THR A 84 17.37 -11.81 -3.00
C THR A 84 18.72 -12.52 -3.05
N LYS A 85 19.66 -12.08 -3.89
CA LYS A 85 21.03 -12.62 -3.91
C LYS A 85 21.75 -12.30 -2.60
N ILE A 86 21.60 -11.10 -2.04
CA ILE A 86 22.13 -10.76 -0.70
C ILE A 86 21.56 -11.70 0.36
N ASP A 87 20.24 -11.86 0.36
CA ASP A 87 19.53 -12.65 1.36
C ASP A 87 19.83 -14.16 1.25
N GLN A 88 20.29 -14.65 0.10
CA GLN A 88 20.79 -16.02 -0.03
C GLN A 88 22.05 -16.23 0.82
N TYR A 89 22.96 -15.26 0.87
CA TYR A 89 24.16 -15.35 1.69
C TYR A 89 23.87 -15.20 3.20
N LYS A 90 22.69 -14.70 3.56
CA LYS A 90 22.18 -14.70 4.94
C LYS A 90 21.57 -16.07 5.37
N LYS A 91 21.54 -17.07 4.48
CA LYS A 91 21.03 -18.42 4.81
C LYS A 91 22.21 -19.36 5.10
N CYS A 92 22.55 -19.52 6.37
CA CYS A 92 23.55 -20.51 6.80
C CYS A 92 22.96 -21.44 7.88
N TRP A 93 23.42 -22.70 7.89
CA TRP A 93 23.07 -23.69 8.90
C TRP A 93 24.16 -23.69 9.99
N GLY A 94 23.89 -22.98 11.08
CA GLY A 94 24.89 -22.69 12.12
C GLY A 94 25.63 -21.38 11.86
N GLU A 95 25.76 -20.57 12.92
CA GLU A 95 26.55 -19.34 12.91
C GLU A 95 28.02 -19.69 13.18
N ASP A 96 28.83 -19.86 12.14
CA ASP A 96 30.29 -19.91 12.32
C ASP A 96 30.82 -18.52 12.70
N ASN A 97 32.02 -18.43 13.30
CA ASN A 97 32.60 -17.16 13.73
C ASN A 97 32.77 -16.14 12.58
N ASN A 98 32.76 -16.58 11.32
CA ASN A 98 32.96 -15.74 10.14
C ASN A 98 31.64 -15.37 9.44
N TYR A 99 30.50 -15.85 9.92
CA TYR A 99 29.20 -15.68 9.28
C TYR A 99 28.82 -14.20 9.14
N TYR A 100 28.98 -13.43 10.20
CA TYR A 100 28.66 -12.00 10.21
C TYR A 100 29.68 -11.19 9.39
N ILE A 101 30.95 -11.57 9.43
CA ILE A 101 32.02 -10.94 8.62
C ILE A 101 31.69 -11.08 7.13
N LYS A 102 31.38 -12.30 6.67
CA LYS A 102 31.01 -12.57 5.28
C LYS A 102 29.78 -11.78 4.82
N GLN A 103 28.78 -11.61 5.69
CA GLN A 103 27.62 -10.78 5.37
C GLN A 103 28.01 -9.31 5.16
N ILE A 104 28.83 -8.74 6.04
CA ILE A 104 29.33 -7.37 5.89
C ILE A 104 30.15 -7.24 4.60
N GLU A 105 31.03 -8.20 4.30
CA GLU A 105 31.83 -8.20 3.07
C GLU A 105 30.96 -8.20 1.80
N ILE A 106 29.88 -8.99 1.79
CA ILE A 106 28.95 -9.05 0.65
C ILE A 106 28.15 -7.77 0.50
N ILE A 107 27.69 -7.19 1.62
CA ILE A 107 27.05 -5.87 1.62
C ILE A 107 28.03 -4.85 1.04
N ASN A 108 29.26 -4.78 1.55
CA ASN A 108 30.27 -3.86 1.05
C ASN A 108 30.58 -4.05 -0.43
N LEU A 109 30.64 -5.29 -0.91
CA LEU A 109 30.87 -5.60 -2.33
C LEU A 109 29.78 -5.04 -3.24
N LEU A 110 28.53 -5.01 -2.78
CA LEU A 110 27.38 -4.56 -3.57
C LEU A 110 27.13 -3.06 -3.47
N TYR A 111 27.46 -2.47 -2.33
CA TYR A 111 27.29 -1.03 -2.03
C TYR A 111 28.55 -0.19 -2.30
N LYS A 112 29.68 -0.82 -2.67
CA LYS A 112 30.89 -0.11 -3.10
C LYS A 112 30.59 0.80 -4.30
N LYS A 113 31.50 1.75 -4.54
CA LYS A 113 31.49 2.60 -5.72
C LYS A 113 31.44 1.77 -7.00
N ASP A 114 30.53 2.11 -7.91
CA ASP A 114 30.25 1.37 -9.15
C ASP A 114 29.80 -0.08 -8.92
N GLY A 115 29.30 -0.37 -7.72
CA GLY A 115 28.63 -1.62 -7.38
C GLY A 115 27.22 -1.71 -7.96
N LYS A 116 26.55 -2.84 -7.74
CA LYS A 116 25.22 -3.07 -8.30
C LYS A 116 24.15 -2.14 -7.71
N VAL A 117 24.33 -1.69 -6.47
CA VAL A 117 23.40 -0.70 -5.87
C VAL A 117 23.60 0.68 -6.52
N ASP A 118 24.84 1.04 -6.88
CA ASP A 118 25.10 2.29 -7.63
C ASP A 118 24.51 2.26 -9.03
N GLU A 119 24.43 1.07 -9.65
CA GLU A 119 23.73 0.90 -10.93
C GLU A 119 22.24 1.25 -10.80
N LEU A 120 21.57 0.82 -9.72
CA LEU A 120 20.18 1.20 -9.44
C LEU A 120 20.04 2.72 -9.23
N VAL A 121 20.99 3.35 -8.55
CA VAL A 121 21.02 4.80 -8.34
C VAL A 121 21.16 5.53 -9.67
N LYS A 122 22.13 5.13 -10.51
CA LYS A 122 22.34 5.71 -11.85
C LYS A 122 21.11 5.58 -12.75
N ASN A 123 20.41 4.46 -12.66
CA ASN A 123 19.17 4.22 -13.42
C ASN A 123 17.93 4.89 -12.80
N LYS A 124 18.08 5.61 -11.68
CA LYS A 124 16.98 6.26 -10.93
C LYS A 124 15.88 5.28 -10.49
N GLU A 125 16.25 4.03 -10.20
CA GLU A 125 15.32 2.96 -9.79
C GLU A 125 14.93 3.07 -8.29
N ILE A 126 14.41 4.24 -7.90
CA ILE A 126 14.15 4.60 -6.50
C ILE A 126 13.16 3.66 -5.81
N GLU A 127 12.17 3.15 -6.54
CA GLU A 127 11.18 2.21 -6.01
C GLU A 127 11.82 0.93 -5.44
N ARG A 128 12.83 0.40 -6.13
CA ARG A 128 13.55 -0.82 -5.69
C ARG A 128 14.41 -0.55 -4.47
N LEU A 129 15.05 0.62 -4.41
CA LEU A 129 15.83 1.07 -3.26
C LEU A 129 14.93 1.24 -2.03
N TYR A 130 13.77 1.90 -2.18
CA TYR A 130 12.77 2.02 -1.11
C TYR A 130 12.21 0.67 -0.67
N ALA A 131 11.93 -0.25 -1.61
CA ALA A 131 11.45 -1.59 -1.27
C ALA A 131 12.44 -2.32 -0.35
N ARG A 132 13.75 -2.19 -0.60
CA ARG A 132 14.77 -2.77 0.30
C ARG A 132 14.85 -2.05 1.64
N ALA A 133 14.79 -0.72 1.64
CA ALA A 133 14.85 0.07 2.87
C ALA A 133 13.66 -0.25 3.79
N ASP A 134 12.45 -0.36 3.22
CA ASP A 134 11.24 -0.78 3.93
C ASP A 134 11.37 -2.21 4.44
N PHE A 135 11.83 -3.15 3.60
CA PHE A 135 12.06 -4.54 4.02
C PHE A 135 12.99 -4.64 5.24
N LEU A 136 14.15 -3.97 5.21
CA LEU A 136 15.11 -3.97 6.33
C LEU A 136 14.52 -3.32 7.59
N PHE A 137 13.77 -2.22 7.43
CA PHE A 137 13.09 -1.56 8.53
C PHE A 137 12.02 -2.44 9.18
N VAL A 138 11.13 -3.01 8.36
CA VAL A 138 10.08 -3.92 8.81
C VAL A 138 10.72 -5.08 9.55
N GLN A 139 11.67 -5.79 8.92
CA GLN A 139 12.38 -6.94 9.51
C GLN A 139 12.98 -6.62 10.88
N ASN A 140 13.66 -5.49 11.02
CA ASN A 140 14.26 -5.06 12.28
C ASN A 140 13.20 -4.72 13.36
N SER A 141 12.07 -4.13 12.97
CA SER A 141 11.01 -3.72 13.91
C SER A 141 10.10 -4.86 14.38
N LEU A 142 10.14 -6.03 13.75
CA LEU A 142 9.19 -7.12 14.02
C LEU A 142 9.24 -7.61 15.45
N TYR A 143 10.44 -7.81 15.99
CA TYR A 143 10.58 -8.35 17.34
C TYR A 143 9.99 -7.39 18.37
N ASP A 144 10.27 -6.10 18.23
CA ASP A 144 9.72 -5.08 19.12
C ASP A 144 8.22 -4.96 19.01
N ASN A 145 7.70 -4.98 17.78
CA ASN A 145 6.26 -4.95 17.52
C ASN A 145 5.58 -6.19 18.13
N LEU A 146 6.15 -7.39 17.95
CA LEU A 146 5.63 -8.63 18.53
C LEU A 146 5.69 -8.62 20.06
N THR A 147 6.81 -8.21 20.64
CA THR A 147 7.00 -8.14 22.09
C THR A 147 6.05 -7.12 22.72
N THR A 148 5.83 -5.99 22.06
CA THR A 148 4.88 -4.96 22.49
C THR A 148 3.45 -5.48 22.43
N CYS A 149 3.03 -6.08 21.31
CA CYS A 149 1.70 -6.68 21.18
C CYS A 149 1.46 -7.78 22.21
N PHE A 150 2.44 -8.66 22.43
CA PHE A 150 2.36 -9.71 23.43
C PHE A 150 2.24 -9.13 24.84
N SER A 151 3.06 -8.12 25.17
CA SER A 151 2.99 -7.42 26.46
C SER A 151 1.61 -6.81 26.70
N SER A 152 1.05 -6.12 25.71
CA SER A 152 -0.30 -5.53 25.78
C SER A 152 -1.39 -6.57 26.00
N LEU A 153 -1.28 -7.74 25.35
CA LEU A 153 -2.21 -8.85 25.53
C LEU A 153 -2.11 -9.42 26.96
N VAL A 154 -0.90 -9.64 27.47
CA VAL A 154 -0.70 -10.13 28.83
C VAL A 154 -1.23 -9.12 29.86
N ILE A 155 -1.00 -7.81 29.67
CA ILE A 155 -1.56 -6.76 30.53
C ILE A 155 -3.09 -6.81 30.54
N SER A 156 -3.72 -6.98 29.38
CA SER A 156 -5.18 -7.08 29.27
C SER A 156 -5.74 -8.30 30.00
N VAL A 157 -5.04 -9.44 29.89
CA VAL A 157 -5.39 -10.68 30.61
C VAL A 157 -5.24 -10.48 32.13
N ILE A 158 -4.16 -9.84 32.58
CA ILE A 158 -3.96 -9.48 33.99
C ILE A 158 -5.11 -8.61 34.50
N ALA A 159 -5.49 -7.56 33.76
CA ALA A 159 -6.59 -6.68 34.15
C ALA A 159 -7.93 -7.43 34.31
N SER A 160 -8.23 -8.35 33.39
CA SER A 160 -9.41 -9.22 33.47
C SER A 160 -9.38 -10.09 34.73
N PHE A 161 -8.23 -10.69 35.06
CA PHE A 161 -8.08 -11.50 36.27
C PHE A 161 -8.23 -10.68 37.55
N VAL A 162 -7.70 -9.45 37.60
CA VAL A 162 -7.88 -8.54 38.74
C VAL A 162 -9.37 -8.24 38.96
N CYS A 163 -10.12 -7.95 37.89
CA CYS A 163 -11.57 -7.74 37.99
C CYS A 163 -12.32 -8.97 38.50
N GLN A 164 -11.95 -10.18 38.04
CA GLN A 164 -12.56 -11.43 38.51
C GLN A 164 -12.22 -11.72 39.98
N MET A 165 -11.00 -11.40 40.42
CA MET A 165 -10.60 -11.56 41.82
C MET A 165 -11.46 -10.73 42.76
N MET A 166 -11.82 -9.49 42.39
CA MET A 166 -12.69 -8.63 43.22
C MET A 166 -14.07 -9.25 43.49
N GLN A 167 -14.52 -10.16 42.62
CA GLN A 167 -15.82 -10.83 42.73
C GLN A 167 -15.72 -12.22 43.39
N CYS A 168 -14.51 -12.73 43.61
CA CYS A 168 -14.30 -14.10 44.04
C CYS A 168 -14.31 -14.25 45.58
N LYS A 169 -15.23 -15.06 46.10
CA LYS A 169 -15.31 -15.34 47.56
C LYS A 169 -14.31 -16.41 48.06
N ARG A 170 -13.67 -17.15 47.15
CA ARG A 170 -12.78 -18.27 47.51
C ARG A 170 -11.32 -17.81 47.60
N VAL A 171 -10.79 -17.80 48.82
CA VAL A 171 -9.40 -17.37 49.13
C VAL A 171 -8.35 -18.16 48.32
N ILE A 172 -8.51 -19.47 48.18
CA ILE A 172 -7.58 -20.33 47.42
C ILE A 172 -7.50 -19.87 45.95
N LEU A 173 -8.64 -19.52 45.34
CA LEU A 173 -8.67 -19.09 43.94
C LEU A 173 -7.97 -17.72 43.78
N MET A 174 -8.18 -16.79 44.72
CA MET A 174 -7.48 -15.50 44.73
C MET A 174 -5.96 -15.67 44.83
N PHE A 175 -5.50 -16.61 45.66
CA PHE A 175 -4.07 -16.90 45.81
C PHE A 175 -3.44 -17.44 44.52
N VAL A 176 -4.13 -18.36 43.83
CA VAL A 176 -3.69 -18.87 42.51
C VAL A 176 -3.59 -17.72 41.50
N TRP A 177 -4.60 -16.86 41.41
CA TRP A 177 -4.59 -15.72 40.49
C TRP A 177 -3.47 -14.71 40.78
N MET A 178 -3.19 -14.42 42.06
CA MET A 178 -2.07 -13.56 42.46
C MET A 178 -0.72 -14.11 41.99
N ILE A 179 -0.50 -15.41 42.15
CA ILE A 179 0.73 -16.07 41.68
C ILE A 179 0.81 -15.99 40.14
N THR A 180 -0.29 -16.24 39.43
CA THR A 180 -0.33 -16.13 37.97
C THR A 180 0.03 -14.73 37.50
N ILE A 181 -0.53 -13.68 38.11
CA ILE A 181 -0.21 -12.28 37.77
C ILE A 181 1.27 -11.97 38.01
N LEU A 182 1.82 -12.42 39.13
CA LEU A 182 3.25 -12.25 39.45
C LEU A 182 4.15 -12.91 38.40
N ILE A 183 3.85 -14.16 38.02
CA ILE A 183 4.58 -14.90 36.98
C ILE A 183 4.47 -14.18 35.62
N CYS A 184 3.29 -13.72 35.25
CA CYS A 184 3.07 -12.98 34.01
C CYS A 184 3.89 -11.66 33.98
N PHE A 185 3.92 -10.93 35.10
CA PHE A 185 4.71 -9.70 35.23
C PHE A 185 6.20 -9.97 35.07
N PHE A 186 6.75 -10.96 35.79
CA PHE A 186 8.14 -11.36 35.61
C PHE A 186 8.44 -11.88 34.21
N GLY A 187 7.48 -12.60 33.60
CA GLY A 187 7.57 -13.04 32.21
C GLY A 187 7.73 -11.87 31.24
N ILE A 188 6.94 -10.79 31.39
CA ILE A 188 7.08 -9.58 30.56
C ILE A 188 8.47 -8.96 30.76
N VAL A 189 8.88 -8.72 32.00
CA VAL A 189 10.16 -8.06 32.30
C VAL A 189 11.32 -8.87 31.75
N LEU A 190 11.36 -10.17 32.04
CA LEU A 190 12.43 -11.06 31.60
C LEU A 190 12.43 -11.28 30.08
N SER A 191 11.27 -11.26 29.41
CA SER A 191 11.20 -11.42 27.96
C SER A 191 12.02 -10.36 27.20
N ARG A 192 12.07 -9.12 27.73
CA ARG A 192 12.86 -8.02 27.14
C ARG A 192 14.37 -8.23 27.26
N TYR A 193 14.82 -8.99 28.25
CA TYR A 193 16.23 -9.25 28.53
C TYR A 193 16.66 -10.67 28.18
N ALA A 194 15.73 -11.52 27.76
CA ALA A 194 15.99 -12.93 27.46
C ALA A 194 16.98 -13.13 26.29
N LYS A 195 17.21 -12.08 25.47
CA LYS A 195 18.02 -12.16 24.26
C LYS A 195 18.84 -10.87 24.07
N LYS A 196 20.12 -10.99 23.66
CA LYS A 196 21.03 -9.85 23.36
C LYS A 196 20.86 -9.34 21.92
N GLY A 197 20.53 -8.05 21.73
CA GLY A 197 20.07 -7.51 20.43
C GLY A 197 18.57 -7.79 20.21
N HIS A 198 17.90 -7.08 19.30
CA HIS A 198 16.49 -7.40 18.96
C HIS A 198 16.43 -8.83 18.38
N ASP A 199 15.74 -9.74 19.08
CA ASP A 199 15.72 -11.21 18.88
C ASP A 199 17.03 -11.98 19.16
N GLY A 200 18.01 -11.43 19.87
CA GLY A 200 19.19 -12.22 20.25
C GLY A 200 20.24 -12.38 19.17
N SER A 201 20.06 -11.71 18.03
CA SER A 201 20.84 -11.95 16.83
C SER A 201 21.64 -10.71 16.43
N TYR A 202 22.94 -10.89 16.19
CA TYR A 202 23.78 -9.85 15.57
C TYR A 202 23.31 -9.47 14.17
N ARG A 203 22.35 -10.22 13.59
CA ARG A 203 21.64 -9.89 12.36
C ARG A 203 21.01 -8.50 12.36
N TYR A 204 20.49 -8.03 13.50
CA TYR A 204 19.96 -6.67 13.62
C TYR A 204 21.02 -5.63 13.22
N TYR A 205 22.26 -5.77 13.72
CA TYR A 205 23.35 -4.85 13.41
C TYR A 205 23.76 -4.93 11.93
N ILE A 206 23.69 -6.11 11.31
CA ILE A 206 23.95 -6.28 9.88
C ILE A 206 22.88 -5.58 9.04
N ASP A 207 21.61 -5.78 9.37
CA ASP A 207 20.49 -5.19 8.64
C ASP A 207 20.44 -3.67 8.84
N GLU A 208 20.77 -3.17 10.04
CA GLU A 208 20.92 -1.74 10.31
C GLU A 208 22.11 -1.12 9.57
N TYR A 209 23.24 -1.83 9.50
CA TYR A 209 24.41 -1.42 8.73
C TYR A 209 24.10 -1.27 7.24
N GLU A 210 23.46 -2.31 6.65
CA GLU A 210 23.00 -2.27 5.26
C GLU A 210 22.05 -1.09 5.03
N ARG A 211 21.09 -0.90 5.92
CA ARG A 211 20.10 0.18 5.81
C ARG A 211 20.75 1.56 5.85
N LYS A 212 21.78 1.78 6.68
CA LYS A 212 22.50 3.08 6.72
C LYS A 212 23.14 3.40 5.38
N LEU A 213 23.90 2.46 4.82
CA LEU A 213 24.53 2.62 3.49
C LEU A 213 23.50 2.88 2.39
N LEU A 214 22.37 2.16 2.43
CA LEU A 214 21.28 2.33 1.47
C LEU A 214 20.63 3.71 1.58
N MET A 215 20.31 4.16 2.80
CA MET A 215 19.64 5.43 3.03
C MET A 215 20.50 6.63 2.60
N ASP A 216 21.82 6.54 2.72
CA ASP A 216 22.70 7.61 2.25
C ASP A 216 22.66 7.72 0.71
N LYS A 217 22.74 6.59 -0.01
CA LYS A 217 22.58 6.58 -1.48
C LYS A 217 21.20 7.04 -1.94
N ILE A 218 20.15 6.67 -1.22
CA ILE A 218 18.78 7.13 -1.48
C ILE A 218 18.70 8.64 -1.32
N ARG A 219 19.25 9.20 -0.24
CA ARG A 219 19.23 10.64 0.01
C ARG A 219 19.95 11.42 -1.09
N ASP A 220 21.09 10.93 -1.55
CA ASP A 220 21.82 11.54 -2.66
C ASP A 220 20.97 11.54 -3.94
N LEU A 221 20.33 10.41 -4.26
CA LEU A 221 19.41 10.33 -5.40
C LEU A 221 18.19 11.25 -5.25
N GLU A 222 17.55 11.28 -4.07
CA GLU A 222 16.41 12.17 -3.77
C GLU A 222 16.76 13.64 -4.04
N ASN A 223 17.98 14.06 -3.67
CA ASN A 223 18.45 15.43 -3.91
C ASN A 223 18.70 15.73 -5.40
N GLU A 224 19.01 14.71 -6.21
CA GLU A 224 19.18 14.85 -7.67
C GLU A 224 17.84 14.83 -8.43
N LEU A 225 16.78 14.30 -7.82
CA LEU A 225 15.43 14.23 -8.40
C LEU A 225 14.70 15.57 -8.27
N ILE A 226 15.18 16.56 -9.03
CA ILE A 226 14.60 17.90 -9.12
C ILE A 226 13.73 18.01 -10.37
N ILE A 227 12.61 18.71 -10.23
CA ILE A 227 11.74 19.11 -11.33
C ILE A 227 11.93 20.60 -11.65
N THR A 228 11.93 20.96 -12.92
CA THR A 228 11.98 22.37 -13.35
C THR A 228 10.58 22.97 -13.48
N ASP A 229 10.46 24.31 -13.48
CA ASP A 229 9.18 24.99 -13.74
C ASP A 229 8.57 24.60 -15.10
N GLN A 230 9.39 24.24 -16.09
CA GLN A 230 8.94 23.79 -17.40
C GLN A 230 8.38 22.36 -17.35
N ASP A 231 9.03 21.47 -16.60
CA ASP A 231 8.50 20.13 -16.35
C ASP A 231 7.15 20.19 -15.61
N GLU A 232 6.99 21.12 -14.65
CA GLU A 232 5.72 21.33 -13.94
C GLU A 232 4.58 21.66 -14.92
N GLN A 233 4.78 22.61 -15.85
CA GLN A 233 3.78 22.97 -16.88
C GLN A 233 3.38 21.77 -17.76
N ILE A 234 4.33 20.90 -18.06
CA ILE A 234 4.09 19.67 -18.84
C ILE A 234 3.30 18.65 -18.01
N LEU A 235 3.63 18.47 -16.73
CA LEU A 235 2.88 17.60 -15.83
C LEU A 235 1.47 18.10 -15.57
N GLU A 236 1.28 19.42 -15.43
CA GLU A 236 -0.04 20.04 -15.36
C GLU A 236 -0.85 19.72 -16.62
N THR A 237 -0.25 19.86 -17.80
CA THR A 237 -0.90 19.50 -19.07
C THR A 237 -1.37 18.05 -19.05
N LYS A 238 -0.49 17.12 -18.66
CA LYS A 238 -0.82 15.69 -18.52
C LYS A 238 -2.02 15.48 -17.58
N GLN A 239 -2.02 16.16 -16.44
CA GLN A 239 -3.09 16.07 -15.44
C GLN A 239 -4.41 16.66 -15.94
N VAL A 240 -4.36 17.79 -16.66
CA VAL A 240 -5.54 18.42 -17.29
C VAL A 240 -6.19 17.47 -18.29
N VAL A 241 -5.39 16.81 -19.14
CA VAL A 241 -5.91 15.81 -20.09
C VAL A 241 -6.59 14.65 -19.36
N ILE A 242 -5.94 14.08 -18.34
CA ILE A 242 -6.51 13.00 -17.53
C ILE A 242 -7.85 13.43 -16.92
N ASN A 243 -7.91 14.62 -16.31
CA ASN A 243 -9.13 15.13 -15.69
C ASN A 243 -10.25 15.30 -16.73
N LYS A 244 -9.96 15.83 -17.91
CA LYS A 244 -10.95 15.98 -18.99
C LYS A 244 -11.44 14.64 -19.52
N LEU A 245 -10.57 13.64 -19.65
CA LEU A 245 -10.98 12.29 -20.04
C LEU A 245 -11.87 11.63 -18.97
N ILE A 246 -11.59 11.84 -17.68
CA ILE A 246 -12.42 11.38 -16.56
C ILE A 246 -13.82 12.03 -16.61
N GLU A 247 -13.91 13.35 -16.83
CA GLU A 247 -15.18 14.06 -16.99
C GLU A 247 -16.01 13.47 -18.14
N ILE A 248 -15.38 13.21 -19.30
CA ILE A 248 -16.05 12.57 -20.44
C ILE A 248 -16.55 11.17 -20.07
N ARG A 249 -15.71 10.37 -19.40
CA ARG A 249 -16.05 9.01 -18.96
C ARG A 249 -17.27 8.99 -18.03
N GLN A 250 -17.37 9.94 -17.11
CA GLN A 250 -18.51 10.04 -16.18
C GLN A 250 -19.83 10.27 -16.92
N LYS A 251 -19.82 11.05 -18.01
CA LYS A 251 -21.01 11.34 -18.83
C LYS A 251 -21.45 10.19 -19.74
N LYS A 252 -20.58 9.20 -20.02
CA LYS A 252 -20.93 8.06 -20.89
C LYS A 252 -21.82 7.05 -20.15
N LYS A 253 -22.78 6.45 -20.88
CA LYS A 253 -23.66 5.39 -20.35
C LYS A 253 -23.17 3.97 -20.68
N LEU A 254 -22.60 3.77 -21.88
CA LEU A 254 -22.20 2.45 -22.38
C LEU A 254 -20.88 1.96 -21.77
N LYS A 255 -20.87 0.72 -21.29
CA LYS A 255 -19.71 0.07 -20.65
C LYS A 255 -18.47 0.03 -21.56
N LYS A 256 -18.63 -0.40 -22.80
CA LYS A 256 -17.54 -0.48 -23.80
C LYS A 256 -16.84 0.86 -24.04
N GLN A 257 -17.59 1.96 -24.00
CA GLN A 257 -17.02 3.31 -24.15
C GLN A 257 -16.24 3.76 -22.91
N LYS A 258 -16.70 3.37 -21.71
CA LYS A 258 -15.98 3.63 -20.46
C LYS A 258 -14.67 2.87 -20.40
N GLU A 259 -14.67 1.60 -20.82
CA GLU A 259 -13.46 0.76 -20.87
C GLU A 259 -12.42 1.34 -21.82
N LYS A 260 -12.82 1.81 -23.01
CA LYS A 260 -11.89 2.48 -23.94
C LYS A 260 -11.26 3.74 -23.32
N LEU A 261 -12.09 4.59 -22.68
CA LEU A 261 -11.61 5.78 -21.97
C LEU A 261 -10.66 5.44 -20.80
N GLU A 262 -10.92 4.35 -20.07
CA GLU A 262 -10.02 3.89 -19.01
C GLU A 262 -8.66 3.47 -19.56
N THR A 263 -8.62 2.81 -20.71
CA THR A 263 -7.36 2.47 -21.39
C THR A 263 -6.61 3.74 -21.81
N ASP A 264 -7.30 4.69 -22.44
CA ASP A 264 -6.68 5.95 -22.89
C ASP A 264 -6.20 6.80 -21.69
N ILE A 265 -6.95 6.87 -20.59
CA ILE A 265 -6.52 7.55 -19.35
C ILE A 265 -5.26 6.90 -18.78
N LYS A 266 -5.21 5.57 -18.74
CA LYS A 266 -4.01 4.84 -18.28
C LYS A 266 -2.83 5.10 -19.19
N GLN A 267 -3.04 5.11 -20.50
CA GLN A 267 -2.01 5.39 -21.49
C GLN A 267 -1.43 6.80 -21.28
N VAL A 268 -2.28 7.84 -21.16
CA VAL A 268 -1.80 9.19 -20.83
C VAL A 268 -1.02 9.21 -19.52
N GLY A 269 -1.49 8.51 -18.49
CA GLY A 269 -0.80 8.40 -17.21
C GLY A 269 0.62 7.84 -17.30
N GLN A 270 0.90 6.98 -18.29
CA GLN A 270 2.18 6.31 -18.47
C GLN A 270 3.17 7.07 -19.36
N LEU A 271 2.74 8.13 -20.06
CA LEU A 271 3.60 8.92 -20.94
C LEU A 271 4.73 9.61 -20.16
N ASN A 272 5.96 9.54 -20.68
CA ASN A 272 7.11 10.26 -20.16
C ASN A 272 7.32 11.55 -20.97
N LEU A 273 6.70 12.63 -20.51
CA LEU A 273 6.67 13.91 -21.22
C LEU A 273 7.79 14.88 -20.80
N CYS A 274 8.44 14.62 -19.68
CA CYS A 274 9.49 15.49 -19.12
C CYS A 274 10.84 15.14 -19.76
N MET A 275 11.50 16.13 -20.36
CA MET A 275 12.69 15.91 -21.19
C MET A 275 14.00 16.38 -20.56
N GLY A 276 13.92 17.14 -19.45
CA GLY A 276 15.08 17.64 -18.70
C GLY A 276 15.82 18.81 -19.37
N ASP A 277 16.25 18.68 -20.63
CA ASP A 277 16.98 19.74 -21.35
C ASP A 277 16.09 20.51 -22.33
N TYR A 278 15.58 21.66 -21.89
CA TYR A 278 14.65 22.48 -22.67
C TYR A 278 15.30 23.44 -23.68
N THR A 279 16.61 23.36 -23.89
CA THR A 279 17.32 24.29 -24.79
C THR A 279 17.10 24.02 -26.27
N THR A 280 16.72 22.79 -26.63
CA THR A 280 16.57 22.33 -28.03
C THR A 280 15.12 22.15 -28.46
N TYR A 281 14.16 22.60 -27.65
CA TYR A 281 12.73 22.41 -27.87
C TYR A 281 11.95 23.70 -27.86
N TYR A 282 10.74 23.65 -28.43
CA TYR A 282 9.78 24.73 -28.36
C TYR A 282 8.50 24.26 -27.68
N ILE A 283 8.10 24.95 -26.60
CA ILE A 283 6.88 24.69 -25.85
C ILE A 283 5.74 25.52 -26.44
N GLN A 284 4.87 24.89 -27.22
CA GLN A 284 3.69 25.52 -27.79
C GLN A 284 2.54 25.44 -26.79
N LYS A 285 1.98 26.60 -26.41
CA LYS A 285 0.75 26.66 -25.62
C LYS A 285 -0.46 26.19 -26.44
N ILE A 286 -1.28 25.36 -25.84
CA ILE A 286 -2.52 24.84 -26.40
C ILE A 286 -3.67 25.03 -25.41
N ASN A 287 -4.88 25.04 -25.94
CA ASN A 287 -6.11 25.12 -25.17
C ASN A 287 -6.77 23.74 -25.12
N ILE A 288 -6.97 23.21 -23.91
CA ILE A 288 -7.60 21.93 -23.63
C ILE A 288 -9.00 22.20 -23.04
N LYS A 289 -9.99 22.43 -23.91
CA LYS A 289 -11.38 22.79 -23.55
C LYS A 289 -11.49 23.89 -22.47
N GLY A 290 -10.82 25.01 -22.71
CA GLY A 290 -10.84 26.21 -21.87
C GLY A 290 -9.74 26.25 -20.80
N VAL A 291 -8.88 25.23 -20.72
CA VAL A 291 -7.74 25.17 -19.78
C VAL A 291 -6.44 25.22 -20.57
N SER A 292 -5.48 26.02 -20.15
CA SER A 292 -4.16 26.08 -20.80
C SER A 292 -3.40 24.76 -20.59
N GLY A 293 -2.71 24.31 -21.62
CA GLY A 293 -1.72 23.24 -21.58
C GLY A 293 -0.62 23.50 -22.60
N CYS A 294 0.28 22.53 -22.81
CA CYS A 294 1.37 22.66 -23.77
C CYS A 294 1.68 21.37 -24.54
N LEU A 295 2.21 21.55 -25.74
CA LEU A 295 2.87 20.50 -26.52
C LEU A 295 4.32 20.91 -26.79
N VAL A 296 5.19 19.92 -26.87
CA VAL A 296 6.62 20.15 -27.06
C VAL A 296 7.04 19.65 -28.44
N TYR A 297 7.66 20.55 -29.18
CA TYR A 297 8.12 20.32 -30.54
C TYR A 297 9.65 20.43 -30.60
N ASP A 298 10.22 19.76 -31.60
CA ASP A 298 11.60 20.03 -32.01
C ASP A 298 11.74 21.49 -32.45
N LEU A 299 12.74 22.20 -31.93
CA LEU A 299 12.90 23.64 -32.14
C LEU A 299 13.05 24.02 -33.63
N GLU A 300 13.80 23.23 -34.40
CA GLU A 300 14.10 23.51 -35.80
C GLU A 300 13.04 22.91 -36.72
N LYS A 301 12.72 21.63 -36.56
CA LYS A 301 11.75 20.95 -37.43
C LYS A 301 10.33 21.47 -37.21
N GLY A 302 9.99 21.84 -35.98
CA GLY A 302 8.67 22.38 -35.65
C GLY A 302 8.32 23.66 -36.40
N LYS A 303 9.31 24.42 -36.90
CA LYS A 303 9.07 25.62 -37.73
C LYS A 303 8.32 25.29 -39.01
N GLU A 304 8.57 24.12 -39.60
CA GLU A 304 7.97 23.68 -40.87
C GLU A 304 6.44 23.59 -40.79
N ASN A 305 5.92 23.22 -39.62
CA ASN A 305 4.48 23.09 -39.35
C ASN A 305 3.97 24.14 -38.35
N ASN A 306 4.71 25.24 -38.14
CA ASN A 306 4.37 26.30 -37.19
C ASN A 306 4.12 25.80 -35.77
N TYR A 307 4.76 24.70 -35.36
CA TYR A 307 4.56 24.05 -34.07
C TYR A 307 3.09 23.63 -33.83
N MET A 308 2.42 23.19 -34.89
CA MET A 308 1.03 22.73 -34.84
C MET A 308 0.87 21.33 -35.41
N GLY A 309 -0.01 20.56 -34.78
CA GLY A 309 -0.36 19.22 -35.21
C GLY A 309 0.56 18.14 -34.64
N GLU A 310 0.43 16.93 -35.17
CA GLU A 310 1.19 15.75 -34.71
C GLU A 310 2.65 15.74 -35.21
N LEU A 311 2.92 16.43 -36.31
CA LEU A 311 4.24 16.42 -36.95
C LEU A 311 5.26 17.17 -36.10
N ASN A 312 6.50 16.70 -36.14
CA ASN A 312 7.66 17.35 -35.49
C ASN A 312 7.52 17.53 -33.96
N LEU A 313 6.61 16.79 -33.32
CA LEU A 313 6.62 16.61 -31.88
C LEU A 313 7.92 15.93 -31.46
N ILE A 314 8.37 16.25 -30.25
CA ILE A 314 9.73 15.89 -29.84
C ILE A 314 9.95 14.37 -29.68
N ASN A 315 8.91 13.62 -29.31
CA ASN A 315 8.97 12.17 -29.21
C ASN A 315 7.60 11.54 -29.48
N GLU A 316 7.58 10.22 -29.51
CA GLU A 316 6.37 9.42 -29.71
C GLU A 316 5.33 9.60 -28.59
N ASP A 317 5.75 9.84 -27.35
CA ASP A 317 4.83 10.07 -26.22
C ASP A 317 3.98 11.33 -26.43
N TYR A 318 4.57 12.40 -26.95
CA TYR A 318 3.83 13.60 -27.34
C TYR A 318 2.90 13.33 -28.52
N SER A 319 3.30 12.49 -29.50
CA SER A 319 2.41 12.08 -30.59
C SER A 319 1.19 11.30 -30.08
N ILE A 320 1.40 10.37 -29.13
CA ILE A 320 0.30 9.64 -28.47
C ILE A 320 -0.62 10.61 -27.73
N LEU A 321 -0.06 11.57 -26.99
CA LEU A 321 -0.84 12.60 -26.29
C LEU A 321 -1.70 13.40 -27.28
N TYR A 322 -1.10 13.84 -28.39
CA TYR A 322 -1.80 14.58 -29.44
C TYR A 322 -2.93 13.75 -30.07
N GLN A 323 -2.69 12.49 -30.40
CA GLN A 323 -3.70 11.60 -30.96
C GLN A 323 -4.89 11.41 -30.00
N ILE A 324 -4.65 11.30 -28.69
CA ILE A 324 -5.71 11.18 -27.69
C ILE A 324 -6.48 12.50 -27.56
N LEU A 325 -5.78 13.63 -27.50
CA LEU A 325 -6.39 14.96 -27.48
C LEU A 325 -7.31 15.17 -28.69
N ASN A 326 -6.84 14.82 -29.89
CA ASN A 326 -7.59 14.97 -31.13
C ASN A 326 -8.81 14.02 -31.18
N ARG A 327 -8.64 12.75 -30.76
CA ARG A 327 -9.71 11.73 -30.73
C ARG A 327 -10.95 12.15 -29.91
N TYR A 328 -10.75 12.99 -28.91
CA TYR A 328 -11.81 13.45 -27.99
C TYR A 328 -12.18 14.93 -28.17
N ASP A 329 -11.71 15.54 -29.27
CA ASP A 329 -11.90 16.96 -29.61
C ASP A 329 -11.52 17.86 -28.43
N LEU A 330 -10.37 17.59 -27.81
CA LEU A 330 -9.92 18.30 -26.61
C LEU A 330 -9.02 19.49 -26.92
N ILE A 331 -8.31 19.48 -28.04
CA ILE A 331 -7.25 20.44 -28.37
C ILE A 331 -7.72 21.54 -29.31
N SER A 332 -7.33 22.78 -29.01
CA SER A 332 -7.27 23.89 -29.96
C SER A 332 -5.99 24.69 -29.73
N TYR A 333 -5.53 25.41 -30.75
CA TYR A 333 -4.36 26.28 -30.65
C TYR A 333 -4.80 27.71 -30.37
N TYR A 334 -4.04 28.44 -29.57
CA TYR A 334 -4.26 29.88 -29.41
C TYR A 334 -3.96 30.58 -30.74
N GLU A 335 -4.85 31.47 -31.18
CA GLU A 335 -4.58 32.33 -32.32
C GLU A 335 -3.37 33.22 -31.99
N ARG A 336 -2.37 33.23 -32.88
CA ARG A 336 -1.24 34.15 -32.72
C ARG A 336 -1.77 35.58 -32.84
N GLU A 337 -1.54 36.39 -31.82
CA GLU A 337 -1.67 37.85 -31.96
C GLU A 337 -0.79 38.28 -33.14
N LYS A 338 -1.43 38.94 -34.12
CA LYS A 338 -0.83 39.34 -35.39
C LYS A 338 0.20 40.45 -35.23
#